data_AF-A0A1E1UZ52-F1
#
_entry.id   AF-A0A1E1UZ52-F1
#
_cell.length_a   1.000
_cell.length_b   1.000
_cell.length_c   1.000
_cell.angle_alpha   90.00
_cell.angle_beta   90.00
_cell.angle_gamma   90.00
#
_symmetry.space_group_name_H-M   'P 1'
#
loop_
_entity.id
_entity.type
_entity.pdbx_description
1 polymer ?
#
loop_
_entity_poly.entity_id
_entity_poly.type
_entity_poly.pdbx_seq_one_letter_code
_entity_poly.pdbx_strand_id
1 'polypeptide(L)'
;MSWSARQYTKFEDERTRPVRDLLAQVPTDAVANAVDIGCGPGNSTELLLARFPHAAISGMDSSADMIAAARKRLPAIQFEVADIASWQPAAPMT
;
A
#
# COMPACT_ATOMS: atom_id res chain seq x y z
N MET A 1 21.52 2.04 -8.91
CA MET A 1 21.63 2.89 -7.70
C MET A 1 21.14 2.08 -6.53
N SER A 2 21.97 1.88 -5.50
CA SER A 2 21.63 1.04 -4.34
C SER A 2 20.64 1.75 -3.42
N TRP A 3 19.45 1.16 -3.26
CA TRP A 3 18.47 1.57 -2.28
C TRP A 3 19.01 1.35 -0.87
N SER A 4 18.90 2.37 0.00
CA SER A 4 19.29 2.28 1.41
C SER A 4 18.04 2.28 2.28
N ALA A 5 17.62 1.08 2.72
CA ALA A 5 16.51 0.88 3.66
C ALA A 5 16.62 1.77 4.91
N ARG A 6 17.85 2.09 5.35
CA ARG A 6 18.12 2.82 6.58
C ARG A 6 17.79 4.31 6.51
N GLN A 7 17.83 4.92 5.32
CA GLN A 7 17.32 6.29 5.13
C GLN A 7 15.79 6.31 4.98
N TYR A 8 15.20 5.18 4.56
CA TYR A 8 13.75 5.05 4.38
C TYR A 8 13.02 5.13 5.72
N THR A 9 13.50 4.41 6.74
CA THR A 9 12.88 4.37 8.08
C THR A 9 12.96 5.72 8.82
N LYS A 10 13.97 6.54 8.55
CA LYS A 10 14.19 7.80 9.28
C LYS A 10 13.16 8.89 8.95
N PHE A 11 12.50 8.80 7.79
CA PHE A 11 11.51 9.79 7.32
C PHE A 11 10.14 9.16 7.06
N GLU A 12 9.90 7.97 7.62
CA GLU A 12 8.71 7.18 7.34
C GLU A 12 7.44 7.87 7.86
N ASP A 13 7.52 8.50 9.03
CA ASP A 13 6.42 9.25 9.62
C ASP A 13 6.05 10.49 8.80
N GLU A 14 7.03 11.28 8.35
CA GLU A 14 6.77 12.44 7.50
C GLU A 14 6.22 12.03 6.13
N ARG A 15 6.71 10.92 5.57
CA ARG A 15 6.25 10.39 4.27
C ARG A 15 4.85 9.80 4.32
N THR A 16 4.42 9.31 5.48
CA THR A 16 3.07 8.74 5.67
C THR A 16 2.02 9.80 6.00
N ARG A 17 2.40 11.04 6.32
CA ARG A 17 1.46 12.13 6.60
C ARG A 17 0.50 12.41 5.43
N PRO A 18 0.95 12.59 4.17
CA PRO A 18 0.02 12.81 3.05
C PRO A 18 -0.97 11.66 2.86
N VAL A 19 -0.55 10.42 3.13
CA VAL A 19 -1.42 9.24 3.03
C VAL A 19 -2.50 9.29 4.11
N ARG A 20 -2.14 9.62 5.36
CA ARG A 20 -3.11 9.80 6.45
C ARG A 20 -4.12 10.91 6.13
N ASP A 21 -3.64 12.04 5.62
CA ASP A 21 -4.49 13.17 5.26
C ASP A 21 -5.48 12.79 4.15
N LEU A 22 -5.04 12.01 3.15
CA LEU A 22 -5.90 11.50 2.07
C LEU A 22 -6.94 10.49 2.59
N LEU A 23 -6.53 9.53 3.42
CA LEU A 23 -7.45 8.53 4.00
C LEU A 23 -8.53 9.18 4.88
N ALA A 24 -8.21 10.28 5.54
CA ALA A 24 -9.18 11.03 6.34
C ALA A 24 -10.29 11.69 5.50
N GLN A 25 -10.09 11.84 4.18
CA GLN A 25 -11.11 12.39 3.27
C GLN A 25 -12.04 11.32 2.67
N VAL A 26 -11.81 10.02 2.94
CA VAL A 26 -12.70 8.95 2.48
C VAL A 26 -13.96 8.95 3.37
N PRO A 27 -15.16 9.24 2.85
CA PRO A 27 -16.35 9.53 3.66
C PRO A 27 -17.10 8.29 4.14
N THR A 28 -16.43 7.13 4.18
CA THR A 28 -17.02 5.85 4.57
C THR A 28 -16.01 5.00 5.33
N ASP A 29 -16.53 4.21 6.26
CA ASP A 29 -15.79 3.14 6.96
C ASP A 29 -16.07 1.77 6.35
N ALA A 30 -17.12 1.67 5.52
CA ALA A 30 -17.64 0.42 4.98
C ALA A 30 -16.98 0.05 3.65
N VAL A 31 -15.63 -0.02 3.65
CA VAL A 31 -14.85 -0.52 2.52
C VAL A 31 -14.72 -2.03 2.66
N ALA A 32 -15.13 -2.77 1.63
CA ALA A 32 -15.01 -4.23 1.59
C ALA A 32 -13.77 -4.67 0.80
N ASN A 33 -13.38 -3.95 -0.26
CA ASN A 33 -12.21 -4.27 -1.07
C ASN A 33 -11.44 -2.99 -1.41
N ALA A 34 -10.13 -3.00 -1.16
CA ALA A 34 -9.26 -1.89 -1.52
C ALA A 34 -7.92 -2.36 -2.08
N VAL A 35 -7.37 -1.56 -2.98
CA VAL A 35 -6.04 -1.78 -3.57
C VAL A 35 -5.17 -0.55 -3.33
N ASP A 36 -3.95 -0.78 -2.83
CA ASP A 36 -2.92 0.26 -2.70
C ASP A 36 -2.06 0.29 -3.97
N ILE A 37 -2.30 1.28 -4.83
CA ILE A 37 -1.61 1.43 -6.11
C ILE A 37 -0.34 2.26 -5.92
N GLY A 38 0.81 1.68 -6.26
CA GLY A 38 2.10 2.28 -5.95
C GLY A 38 2.44 2.12 -4.46
N CYS A 39 2.14 0.95 -3.90
CA CYS A 39 2.27 0.67 -2.46
C CYS A 39 3.70 0.77 -1.92
N GLY A 40 4.72 0.77 -2.81
CA GLY A 40 6.11 0.80 -2.43
C GLY A 40 6.44 -0.36 -1.48
N PRO A 41 7.15 -0.11 -0.36
CA PRO A 41 7.47 -1.14 0.63
C PRO A 41 6.36 -1.34 1.68
N GLY A 42 5.13 -0.88 1.43
CA GLY A 42 3.93 -1.25 2.20
C GLY A 42 3.52 -0.32 3.34
N ASN A 43 4.11 0.87 3.50
CA ASN A 43 3.73 1.78 4.60
C ASN A 43 2.32 2.35 4.43
N SER A 44 1.94 2.71 3.20
CA SER A 44 0.57 3.17 2.90
C SER A 44 -0.44 2.04 3.10
N THR A 45 -0.06 0.82 2.73
CA THR A 45 -0.90 -0.37 2.88
C THR A 45 -1.17 -0.68 4.36
N GLU A 46 -0.19 -0.46 5.24
CA GLU A 46 -0.36 -0.58 6.69
C GLU A 46 -1.37 0.43 7.25
N LEU A 47 -1.36 1.67 6.74
CA LEU A 47 -2.36 2.67 7.12
C LEU A 47 -3.77 2.31 6.62
N LEU A 48 -3.88 1.71 5.42
CA LEU A 48 -5.15 1.20 4.91
C LEU A 48 -5.71 0.09 5.81
N LEU A 49 -4.87 -0.85 6.24
CA LEU A 49 -5.26 -1.92 7.17
C LEU A 49 -5.75 -1.36 8.50
N ALA A 50 -5.07 -0.34 9.03
CA ALA A 50 -5.47 0.31 10.26
C ALA A 50 -6.81 1.05 10.11
N ARG A 51 -7.06 1.67 8.94
CA ARG A 51 -8.27 2.45 8.67
C ARG A 51 -9.49 1.58 8.36
N PHE A 52 -9.28 0.48 7.64
CA PHE A 52 -10.32 -0.44 7.16
C PHE A 52 -9.98 -1.88 7.57
N PRO A 53 -10.06 -2.21 8.87
CA PRO A 53 -9.62 -3.50 9.40
C PRO A 53 -10.42 -4.71 8.87
N HIS A 54 -11.58 -4.46 8.26
CA HIS A 54 -12.44 -5.50 7.69
C HIS A 54 -12.37 -5.58 6.16
N ALA A 55 -11.63 -4.67 5.51
CA ALA A 55 -11.48 -4.68 4.06
C ALA A 55 -10.50 -5.78 3.62
N ALA A 56 -10.78 -6.43 2.51
CA ALA A 56 -9.79 -7.17 1.76
C ALA A 56 -8.85 -6.17 1.07
N ILE A 57 -7.63 -6.07 1.58
CA ILE A 57 -6.61 -5.13 1.08
C ILE A 57 -5.52 -5.89 0.33
N SER A 58 -5.19 -5.41 -0.87
CA SER A 58 -4.02 -5.82 -1.64
C SER A 58 -3.18 -4.60 -2.05
N GLY A 59 -1.96 -4.83 -2.53
CA GLY A 59 -1.09 -3.77 -3.03
C GLY A 59 -0.41 -4.14 -4.34
N MET A 60 -0.14 -3.13 -5.16
CA MET A 60 0.65 -3.30 -6.38
C MET A 60 1.70 -2.20 -6.53
N ASP A 61 2.83 -2.54 -7.13
CA ASP A 61 3.91 -1.60 -7.46
C ASP A 61 4.67 -2.11 -8.70
N SER A 62 5.25 -1.22 -9.49
CA SER A 62 6.03 -1.63 -10.68
C SER A 62 7.43 -2.14 -10.32
N SER A 63 7.90 -1.91 -9.09
CA SER A 63 9.20 -2.34 -8.61
C SER A 63 9.15 -3.67 -7.84
N ALA A 64 9.83 -4.69 -8.36
CA ALA A 64 9.97 -5.98 -7.68
C ALA A 64 10.67 -5.87 -6.32
N ASP A 65 11.64 -4.95 -6.17
CA ASP A 65 12.33 -4.71 -4.90
C ASP A 65 11.39 -4.12 -3.84
N MET A 66 10.49 -3.22 -4.25
CA MET A 66 9.48 -2.64 -3.37
C MET A 66 8.49 -3.71 -2.90
N ILE A 67 7.97 -4.53 -3.82
CA ILE A 67 7.08 -5.64 -3.49
C ILE A 67 7.75 -6.66 -2.58
N ALA A 68 9.05 -6.96 -2.79
CA ALA A 68 9.79 -7.84 -1.89
C ALA A 68 9.91 -7.28 -0.47
N ALA A 69 10.08 -5.96 -0.32
CA ALA A 69 10.07 -5.30 0.98
C ALA A 69 8.66 -5.27 1.61
N ALA A 70 7.62 -4.97 0.83
CA ALA A 70 6.23 -4.96 1.28
C ALA A 70 5.79 -6.33 1.81
N ARG A 71 6.11 -7.41 1.09
CA ARG A 71 5.83 -8.80 1.53
C ARG A 71 6.55 -9.17 2.82
N LYS A 72 7.74 -8.61 3.08
CA LYS A 72 8.45 -8.81 4.35
C LYS A 72 7.79 -8.03 5.49
N ARG A 73 7.30 -6.81 5.22
CA ARG A 73 6.63 -5.96 6.20
C ARG A 73 5.26 -6.53 6.59
N LEU A 74 4.46 -6.89 5.59
CA LEU A 74 3.05 -7.30 5.72
C LEU A 74 2.84 -8.68 5.08
N PRO A 75 3.32 -9.77 5.71
CA PRO A 75 3.35 -11.11 5.11
C PRO A 75 1.96 -11.73 4.87
N ALA A 76 0.92 -11.21 5.54
CA ALA A 76 -0.46 -11.66 5.36
C ALA A 76 -1.16 -11.01 4.16
N ILE A 77 -0.53 -10.03 3.50
CA ILE A 77 -1.14 -9.21 2.45
C ILE A 77 -0.67 -9.66 1.09
N GLN A 78 -1.61 -9.66 0.14
CA GLN A 78 -1.31 -9.96 -1.25
C GLN A 78 -0.69 -8.75 -1.93
N PHE A 79 0.49 -8.95 -2.50
CA PHE A 79 1.21 -7.94 -3.25
C PHE A 79 1.60 -8.46 -4.63
N GLU A 80 1.42 -7.64 -5.66
CA GLU A 80 1.80 -7.97 -7.04
C GLU A 80 2.73 -6.93 -7.66
N VAL A 81 3.60 -7.40 -8.57
CA VAL A 81 4.38 -6.51 -9.42
C VAL A 81 3.56 -6.26 -10.68
N ALA A 82 3.14 -5.01 -10.90
CA ALA A 82 2.32 -4.65 -12.05
C ALA A 82 2.61 -3.21 -12.52
N ASP A 83 2.29 -2.93 -13.78
CA ASP A 83 2.29 -1.58 -14.33
C ASP A 83 0.87 -1.01 -14.29
N ILE A 84 0.68 0.10 -13.58
CA ILE A 84 -0.61 0.80 -13.47
C ILE A 84 -1.21 1.12 -14.84
N ALA A 85 -0.39 1.33 -15.89
CA ALA A 85 -0.88 1.68 -17.22
C ALA A 85 -1.67 0.54 -17.90
N SER A 86 -1.44 -0.71 -17.49
CA SER A 86 -2.13 -1.89 -18.05
C SER A 86 -2.86 -2.73 -17.00
N TRP A 87 -2.71 -2.36 -15.73
CA TRP A 87 -3.26 -3.10 -14.61
C TRP A 87 -4.79 -3.02 -14.54
N GLN A 88 -5.40 -4.14 -14.12
CA GLN A 88 -6.82 -4.23 -13.84
C GLN A 88 -7.03 -5.01 -12.55
N PRO A 89 -7.97 -4.57 -11.69
CA PRO A 89 -8.29 -5.28 -10.47
C PRO A 89 -8.96 -6.63 -10.78
N ALA A 90 -8.63 -7.66 -10.01
CA ALA A 90 -9.25 -8.99 -10.14
C ALA A 90 -10.73 -9.01 -9.69
N ALA A 91 -11.15 -8.03 -8.88
CA ALA A 91 -12.52 -7.90 -8.36
C ALA A 91 -12.92 -6.42 -8.25
N PRO A 92 -14.23 -6.08 -8.21
CA PRO A 92 -14.68 -4.71 -7.98
C PRO A 92 -14.17 -4.14 -6.65
N MET A 93 -13.77 -2.87 -6.66
CA MET A 93 -13.41 -2.11 -5.46
C MET A 93 -14.67 -1.42 -4.92
N THR A 94 -14.97 -1.60 -3.64
CA THR A 94 -16.25 -1.22 -3.01
C THR A 94 -16.07 -0.76 -1.59
#